data_AF-A0A918CF07-F1
#
_entry.id   AF-A0A918CF07-F1
#
_cell.length_a   1.000
_cell.length_b   1.000
_cell.length_c   1.000
_cell.angle_alpha   90.00
_cell.angle_beta   90.00
_cell.angle_gamma   90.00
#
_symmetry.space_group_name_H-M   'P 1'
#
loop_
_entity.id
_entity.type
_entity.pdbx_description
1 polymer ?
#
loop_
_entity_poly.entity_id
_entity_poly.type
_entity_poly.pdbx_seq_one_letter_code
_entity_poly.pdbx_strand_id
1 'polypeptide(L)' 'MTAFTESRRHHKIKANHLDRLAIVYVRQSTLAQLQDHQESTRLQYALVHHTTDLGWVPTAC' A
#
# COMPACT_ATOMS: atom_id res chain seq x y z
N MET A 1 -20.01 -18.50 10.21
CA MET A 1 -18.63 -18.21 10.65
C MET A 1 -17.76 -19.18 9.87
N THR A 2 -16.90 -18.83 8.91
CA THR A 2 -16.09 -17.60 8.68
C THR A 2 -15.58 -17.65 7.22
N ALA A 3 -15.46 -16.60 6.39
CA ALA A 3 -15.73 -15.15 6.51
C ALA A 3 -16.12 -14.53 5.13
N PHE A 4 -16.53 -13.25 5.12
CA PHE A 4 -16.60 -12.42 3.92
C PHE A 4 -15.18 -12.03 3.46
N THR A 5 -14.58 -12.72 2.48
CA THR A 5 -13.22 -12.35 1.98
C THR A 5 -12.93 -12.76 0.53
N GLU A 6 -13.91 -12.69 -0.38
CA GLU A 6 -13.66 -12.95 -1.82
C GLU A 6 -13.54 -11.70 -2.72
N SER A 7 -13.91 -10.51 -2.23
CA SER A 7 -13.89 -9.29 -3.05
C SER A 7 -12.70 -8.37 -2.76
N ARG A 8 -11.50 -8.80 -3.17
CA ARG A 8 -10.41 -7.95 -3.74
C ARG A 8 -9.14 -8.74 -4.14
N ARG A 9 -9.27 -9.92 -4.75
CA ARG A 9 -8.13 -10.55 -5.44
C ARG A 9 -7.78 -9.72 -6.67
N HIS A 10 -6.85 -8.78 -6.51
CA HIS A 10 -6.37 -7.92 -7.57
C HIS A 10 -5.74 -8.80 -8.66
N HIS A 11 -6.25 -8.77 -9.91
CA HIS A 11 -5.93 -9.79 -10.93
C HIS A 11 -4.44 -9.95 -11.27
N LYS A 12 -3.60 -8.97 -10.93
CA LYS A 12 -2.13 -8.99 -11.09
C LYS A 12 -1.38 -9.60 -9.90
N ILE A 13 -2.05 -9.77 -8.75
CA ILE A 13 -1.47 -10.24 -7.49
C ILE A 13 -1.97 -11.66 -7.25
N LYS A 14 -1.04 -12.61 -7.38
CA LYS A 14 -1.26 -14.03 -7.14
C LYS A 14 -0.76 -14.40 -5.74
N ALA A 15 -1.18 -15.54 -5.20
CA ALA A 15 -0.76 -15.99 -3.87
C ALA A 15 0.78 -16.01 -3.70
N ASN A 16 1.51 -16.48 -4.73
CA ASN A 16 2.97 -16.49 -4.76
C ASN A 16 3.66 -15.10 -4.81
N HIS A 17 2.88 -14.02 -4.91
CA HIS A 17 3.39 -12.65 -4.71
C HIS A 17 3.26 -12.23 -3.24
N LEU A 18 2.28 -12.74 -2.50
CA LEU A 18 2.09 -12.50 -1.06
C LEU A 18 3.14 -13.22 -0.22
N ASP A 19 3.65 -14.37 -0.69
CA ASP A 19 4.80 -15.09 -0.10
C ASP A 19 6.12 -14.28 -0.14
N ARG A 20 6.14 -13.13 -0.83
CA ARG A 20 7.31 -12.24 -0.97
C ARG A 20 7.07 -10.95 -0.20
N LEU A 21 8.14 -10.39 0.36
CA LEU A 21 8.12 -9.07 0.99
C LEU A 21 7.73 -8.00 -0.04
N ALA A 22 6.68 -7.23 0.25
CA ALA A 22 6.40 -5.97 -0.43
C ALA A 22 7.20 -4.84 0.20
N ILE A 23 7.81 -3.99 -0.64
CA ILE A 23 8.55 -2.79 -0.21
C ILE A 23 7.86 -1.57 -0.82
N VAL A 24 7.40 -0.65 0.03
CA VAL A 24 6.81 0.63 -0.39
C VAL A 24 7.89 1.71 -0.31
N TYR A 25 8.33 2.22 -1.46
CA TYR A 25 9.23 3.37 -1.52
C TYR A 25 8.42 4.66 -1.63
N VAL A 26 8.45 5.49 -0.58
CA VAL A 26 7.84 6.83 -0.58
C VAL A 26 8.91 7.85 -0.97
N ARG A 27 8.58 8.74 -1.92
CA ARG A 27 9.53 9.77 -2.38
C ARG A 27 9.72 10.83 -1.29
N GLN A 28 10.97 11.24 -1.03
CA GLN A 28 11.21 12.44 -0.26
C GLN A 28 10.84 13.66 -1.11
N SER A 29 9.99 14.54 -0.57
CA SER A 29 9.55 15.79 -1.22
C SER A 29 10.05 16.99 -0.43
N THR A 30 10.35 18.10 -1.10
CA THR A 30 10.74 19.35 -0.40
C THR A 30 9.53 20.03 0.23
N LEU A 31 9.74 20.93 1.21
CA LEU A 31 8.66 21.63 1.90
C LEU A 31 7.73 22.38 0.92
N ALA A 32 8.30 23.09 -0.05
CA ALA A 32 7.53 23.78 -1.09
C ALA A 32 6.70 22.80 -1.94
N GLN A 33 7.26 21.64 -2.29
CA GLN A 33 6.53 20.60 -3.03
C GLN A 33 5.43 19.94 -2.20
N LEU A 34 5.58 19.84 -0.87
CA LEU A 34 4.54 19.34 0.03
C LEU A 34 3.36 20.32 0.12
N GLN A 35 3.65 21.62 0.18
CA GLN A 35 2.64 22.68 0.22
C GLN A 35 1.83 22.77 -1.08
N ASP A 36 2.49 22.61 -2.23
CA ASP A 36 1.89 22.70 -3.56
C ASP A 36 1.19 21.38 -3.98
N HIS A 37 1.77 20.22 -3.63
CA HIS A 37 1.28 18.89 -4.04
C HIS A 37 0.76 18.05 -2.86
N GLN A 38 -0.16 18.63 -2.08
CA GLN A 38 -0.72 17.99 -0.88
C GLN A 38 -1.42 16.66 -1.19
N GLU A 39 -2.22 16.60 -2.26
CA GLU A 39 -2.95 15.37 -2.63
C GLU A 39 -2.00 14.26 -3.11
N SER A 40 -1.01 14.58 -3.95
CA SER A 40 0.03 13.62 -4.36
C SER A 40 0.82 13.06 -3.18
N THR A 41 1.02 13.88 -2.14
CA THR A 41 1.66 13.48 -0.89
C THR A 41 0.75 12.54 -0.09
N ARG A 42 -0.52 12.91 0.10
CA ARG A 42 -1.53 12.09 0.77
C ARG A 42 -1.66 10.71 0.13
N LEU A 43 -1.71 10.64 -1.19
CA LEU A 43 -1.79 9.39 -1.96
C LEU A 43 -0.53 8.53 -1.81
N GLN A 44 0.66 9.12 -1.71
CA GLN A 44 1.90 8.38 -1.52
C GLN A 44 2.00 7.73 -0.14
N TYR A 45 1.57 8.42 0.93
CA TYR A 45 1.45 7.78 2.25
C TYR A 45 0.31 6.74 2.28
N ALA A 46 -0.78 6.95 1.55
CA ALA A 46 -1.87 5.98 1.43
C ALA A 46 -1.45 4.65 0.76
N LEU A 47 -0.32 4.59 0.04
CA LEU A 47 0.20 3.33 -0.51
C LEU A 47 0.49 2.28 0.56
N VAL A 48 0.87 2.69 1.78
CA VAL A 48 1.12 1.78 2.90
C VAL A 48 -0.16 1.05 3.32
N HIS A 49 -1.27 1.78 3.45
CA HIS A 49 -2.58 1.20 3.70
C HIS A 49 -3.05 0.33 2.53
N HIS A 50 -2.82 0.79 1.29
CA HIS A 50 -3.18 0.03 0.09
C HIS A 50 -2.43 -1.31 0.00
N THR A 51 -1.16 -1.41 0.43
CA THR A 51 -0.48 -2.71 0.50
C THR A 51 -1.08 -3.66 1.53
N THR A 52 -1.63 -3.13 2.63
CA THR A 52 -2.37 -3.93 3.62
C THR A 52 -3.71 -4.44 3.05
N ASP A 53 -4.46 -3.58 2.36
CA ASP A 53 -5.70 -3.95 1.64
C ASP A 53 -5.47 -5.03 0.56
N LEU A 54 -4.25 -5.11 0.02
CA LEU A 54 -3.84 -6.12 -0.96
C LEU A 54 -3.38 -7.45 -0.34
N GLY A 55 -3.27 -7.52 0.99
CA GLY A 55 -2.95 -8.75 1.73
C GLY A 55 -1.51 -8.88 2.23
N TRP A 56 -0.65 -7.86 2.08
CA TRP A 56 0.66 -7.85 2.75
C TRP A 56 0.54 -7.32 4.17
N VAL A 57 0.98 -8.12 5.14
CA VAL A 57 1.09 -7.66 6.53
C VAL A 57 2.22 -6.63 6.64
N PRO A 58 2.00 -5.47 7.29
CA PRO A 58 3.08 -4.55 7.58
C PRO A 58 4.03 -5.21 8.59
N THR A 59 5.33 -5.24 8.27
CA THR A 59 6.37 -5.62 9.22
C THR A 59 6.42 -4.57 10.33
N ALA A 60 5.80 -4.86 11.47
CA ALA A 60 5.94 -4.04 12.66
C ALA A 60 7.39 -4.09 13.16
N CYS A 61 7.91 -2.92 13.55
CA CYS A 61 9.15 -2.80 14.33
C CYS A 61 8.87 -3.09 15.81
#